data_AF-A0A182XY10-F1
#
_entry.id   AF-A0A182XY10-F1
#
_cell.length_a   1.000
_cell.length_b   1.000
_cell.length_c   1.000
_cell.angle_alpha   90.00
_cell.angle_beta   90.00
_cell.angle_gamma   90.00
#
_symmetry.space_group_name_H-M   'P 1'
#
loop_
_entity.id
_entity.type
_entity.pdbx_description
1 polymer ?
#
loop_
_entity_poly.entity_id
_entity_poly.type
_entity_poly.pdbx_seq_one_letter_code
_entity_poly.pdbx_strand_id
1 'polypeptide(L)'
;MNARSQTFDLRMEGRQVDEAVLSIFHTILFHRSLGKFMYTEEAMYSVGTIGYRDVDCDFFDFTYVCCTSPRLEETLRREISNFSRQLRSNDSGGTGQISLEFFQRKKTRWPFQTDCIPWEVWTIRLELLTLTNEDDWLVCRERVSDMLTDKIFCITEIMNRHDYVPKIPNQTELDMVFDTTYPDVQPYLFQFKFSTAGPSAPEILQGIPYGHAVDWWALGVLACRMYTGRYPNVDPTEYLRAAATATSPPLVAPRASAYVSTAISNNPPPNVERLLPASVQRLVPEGRDLLQRLLQPDPKDRLRSLLQLQRIALYQRYRWEDVRSMKISPQDLFDEECLTEVEDVSFPEF
;
A
#
# COMPACT_ATOMS: atom_id res chain seq x y z
N MET A 1 -4.30 -13.24 17.89
CA MET A 1 -5.19 -13.44 16.74
C MET A 1 -4.50 -12.78 15.56
N ASN A 2 -4.37 -13.48 14.43
CA ASN A 2 -3.82 -12.85 13.23
C ASN A 2 -4.89 -11.91 12.68
N ALA A 3 -4.51 -10.68 12.33
CA ALA A 3 -5.41 -9.75 11.67
C ALA A 3 -5.87 -10.36 10.34
N ARG A 4 -7.16 -10.23 10.01
CA ARG A 4 -7.63 -10.54 8.66
C ARG A 4 -7.16 -9.45 7.71
N SER A 5 -6.83 -9.84 6.49
CA SER A 5 -6.41 -8.89 5.47
C SER A 5 -7.11 -9.18 4.15
N GLN A 6 -7.62 -8.13 3.53
CA GLN A 6 -8.19 -8.16 2.19
C GLN A 6 -7.44 -7.17 1.31
N THR A 7 -7.27 -7.49 0.04
CA THR A 7 -6.54 -6.64 -0.92
C THR A 7 -7.31 -6.57 -2.22
N PHE A 8 -7.56 -5.34 -2.67
CA PHE A 8 -8.18 -5.04 -3.95
C PHE A 8 -7.17 -4.35 -4.85
N ASP A 9 -7.07 -4.85 -6.08
CA ASP A 9 -6.26 -4.26 -7.14
C ASP A 9 -7.15 -3.46 -8.08
N LEU A 10 -6.83 -2.19 -8.25
CA LEU A 10 -7.61 -1.24 -9.03
C LEU A 10 -6.72 -0.55 -10.07
N ARG A 11 -7.29 -0.31 -11.25
CA ARG A 11 -6.67 0.44 -12.35
C ARG A 11 -7.66 1.47 -12.85
N MET A 12 -7.26 2.74 -12.84
CA MET A 12 -8.16 3.85 -13.17
C MET A 12 -7.38 5.10 -13.52
N GLU A 13 -8.07 6.12 -14.01
CA GLU A 13 -7.49 7.44 -14.21
C GLU A 13 -7.33 8.19 -12.88
N GLY A 14 -6.35 9.11 -12.81
CA GLY A 14 -6.08 9.92 -11.63
C GLY A 14 -7.32 10.57 -11.03
N ARG A 15 -8.18 11.21 -11.85
CA ARG A 15 -9.39 11.91 -11.36
C ARG A 15 -10.39 11.01 -10.63
N GLN A 16 -10.42 9.73 -10.96
CA GLN A 16 -11.38 8.76 -10.39
C GLN A 16 -10.98 8.24 -9.00
N VAL A 17 -9.72 8.45 -8.58
CA VAL A 17 -9.14 7.82 -7.38
C VAL A 17 -9.92 8.15 -6.11
N ASP A 18 -10.23 9.43 -5.88
CA ASP A 18 -10.86 9.86 -4.62
C ASP A 18 -12.23 9.20 -4.45
N GLU A 19 -13.07 9.23 -5.48
CA GLU A 19 -14.42 8.65 -5.47
C GLU A 19 -14.40 7.11 -5.37
N ALA A 20 -13.49 6.46 -6.09
CA ALA A 20 -13.36 5.01 -6.06
C ALA A 20 -12.88 4.48 -4.69
N VAL A 21 -11.94 5.18 -4.05
CA VAL A 21 -11.46 4.82 -2.70
C VAL A 21 -12.52 5.16 -1.65
N LEU A 22 -13.19 6.32 -1.78
CA LEU A 22 -14.29 6.71 -0.90
C LEU A 22 -15.42 5.69 -0.94
N SER A 23 -15.84 5.23 -2.12
CA SER A 23 -16.94 4.27 -2.24
C SER A 23 -16.64 2.96 -1.52
N ILE A 24 -15.41 2.45 -1.63
CA ILE A 24 -14.97 1.23 -0.95
C ILE A 24 -14.88 1.44 0.57
N PHE A 25 -14.18 2.48 1.02
CA PHE A 25 -13.96 2.69 2.46
C PHE A 25 -15.22 3.11 3.20
N HIS A 26 -16.11 3.91 2.59
CA HIS A 26 -17.42 4.19 3.17
C HIS A 26 -18.27 2.93 3.28
N THR A 27 -18.26 2.05 2.27
CA THR A 27 -18.97 0.76 2.36
C THR A 27 -18.44 -0.10 3.51
N ILE A 28 -17.12 -0.19 3.67
CA ILE A 28 -16.51 -0.95 4.77
C ILE A 28 -16.86 -0.34 6.12
N LEU A 29 -16.74 0.99 6.26
CA LEU A 29 -17.08 1.69 7.51
C LEU A 29 -18.56 1.62 7.84
N PHE A 30 -19.44 1.55 6.84
CA PHE A 30 -20.86 1.33 7.06
C PHE A 30 -21.12 0.01 7.80
N HIS A 31 -20.39 -1.05 7.45
CA HIS A 31 -20.44 -2.36 8.13
C HIS A 31 -19.60 -2.44 9.42
N ARG A 32 -18.83 -1.39 9.71
CA ARG A 32 -17.90 -1.32 10.87
C ARG A 32 -18.18 -0.13 11.77
N SER A 33 -19.38 0.40 11.66
CA SER A 33 -19.89 1.47 12.50
C SER A 33 -21.20 1.07 13.16
N LEU A 34 -21.37 1.53 14.39
CA LEU A 34 -22.59 1.37 15.17
C LEU A 34 -23.16 2.74 15.51
N GLY A 35 -24.40 2.77 15.99
CA GLY A 35 -24.93 3.98 16.60
C GLY A 35 -24.21 4.26 17.92
N LYS A 36 -24.39 5.47 18.45
CA LYS A 36 -23.78 5.86 19.73
C LYS A 36 -24.26 4.94 20.84
N PHE A 37 -23.32 4.45 21.65
CA PHE A 37 -23.63 3.67 22.83
C PHE A 37 -24.06 4.59 23.97
N MET A 38 -25.16 4.25 24.64
CA MET A 38 -25.66 4.92 25.83
C MET A 38 -25.69 3.92 26.97
N TYR A 39 -24.76 4.09 27.92
CA TYR A 39 -24.65 3.22 29.09
C TYR A 39 -25.51 3.74 30.23
N THR A 40 -26.16 2.83 30.95
CA THR A 40 -26.90 3.12 32.18
C THR A 40 -26.16 2.53 33.40
N GLU A 41 -26.51 3.00 34.60
CA GLU A 41 -25.84 2.61 35.85
C GLU A 41 -25.95 1.10 36.18
N GLU A 42 -26.90 0.39 35.56
CA GLU A 42 -27.14 -1.06 35.76
C GLU A 42 -26.31 -1.97 34.84
N ALA A 43 -25.21 -1.48 34.27
CA ALA A 43 -24.38 -2.19 33.29
C ALA A 43 -25.12 -2.61 32.00
N MET A 44 -26.28 -2.00 31.72
CA MET A 44 -26.96 -2.11 30.44
C MET A 44 -26.49 -1.03 29.48
N TYR A 45 -26.58 -1.31 28.18
CA TYR A 45 -26.35 -0.31 27.15
C TYR A 45 -27.47 -0.38 26.10
N SER A 46 -27.77 0.76 25.51
CA SER A 46 -28.51 0.84 24.25
C SER A 46 -27.59 1.38 23.16
N VAL A 47 -27.90 1.02 21.91
CA VAL A 47 -27.19 1.49 20.72
C VAL A 47 -28.15 2.36 19.93
N GLY A 48 -27.75 3.58 19.63
CA GLY A 48 -28.54 4.50 18.81
C GLY A 48 -28.68 4.01 17.35
N THR A 49 -29.42 4.78 16.55
CA THR A 49 -29.56 4.54 15.11
C THR A 49 -28.46 5.27 14.35
N ILE A 50 -27.96 4.66 13.27
CA ILE A 50 -27.08 5.33 12.30
C ILE A 50 -27.92 5.79 11.11
N GLY A 51 -27.83 7.07 10.77
CA GLY A 51 -28.35 7.57 9.49
C GLY A 51 -27.45 7.17 8.32
N TYR A 52 -28.01 7.09 7.12
CA TYR A 52 -27.25 6.84 5.90
C TYR A 52 -27.73 7.74 4.76
N ARG A 53 -26.88 7.90 3.75
CA ARG A 53 -27.17 8.65 2.53
C ARG A 53 -26.46 8.05 1.33
N ASP A 54 -27.06 8.25 0.18
CA ASP A 54 -26.47 7.95 -1.13
C ASP A 54 -25.53 9.07 -1.56
N VAL A 55 -24.47 8.71 -2.27
CA VAL A 55 -23.47 9.62 -2.82
C VAL A 55 -23.18 9.22 -4.26
N ASP A 56 -23.56 10.10 -5.19
CA ASP A 56 -23.28 9.93 -6.61
C ASP A 56 -21.82 10.30 -6.91
N CYS A 57 -21.19 9.54 -7.80
CA CYS A 57 -19.84 9.82 -8.29
C CYS A 57 -19.92 10.65 -9.58
N ASP A 58 -19.07 11.66 -9.71
CA ASP A 58 -19.03 12.54 -10.87
C ASP A 58 -18.22 11.92 -12.03
N PHE A 59 -17.17 11.15 -11.70
CA PHE A 59 -16.22 10.65 -12.69
C PHE A 59 -16.56 9.28 -13.29
N PHE A 60 -17.57 8.59 -12.76
CA PHE A 60 -18.10 7.32 -13.28
C PHE A 60 -19.49 7.05 -12.75
N ASP A 61 -20.28 6.25 -13.49
CA ASP A 61 -21.69 6.00 -13.18
C ASP A 61 -21.81 5.01 -12.02
N PHE A 62 -21.74 5.53 -10.79
CA PHE A 62 -21.78 4.75 -9.57
C PHE A 62 -22.29 5.58 -8.40
N THR A 63 -23.06 4.94 -7.53
CA THR A 63 -23.60 5.53 -6.31
C THR A 63 -23.24 4.63 -5.14
N TYR A 64 -22.70 5.19 -4.06
CA TYR A 64 -22.37 4.44 -2.85
C TYR A 64 -23.11 4.98 -1.63
N VAL A 65 -23.26 4.13 -0.62
CA VAL A 65 -23.90 4.47 0.66
C VAL A 65 -22.83 4.79 1.69
N CYS A 66 -23.05 5.84 2.49
CA CYS A 66 -22.22 6.15 3.65
C CYS A 66 -23.06 6.51 4.88
N CYS A 67 -22.45 6.38 6.07
CA CYS A 67 -23.05 6.87 7.31
C CYS A 67 -23.21 8.40 7.24
N THR A 68 -24.34 8.91 7.72
CA THR A 68 -24.59 10.35 7.87
C THR A 68 -23.76 10.90 9.03
N SER A 69 -22.49 11.19 8.78
CA SER A 69 -21.60 11.85 9.74
C SER A 69 -20.59 12.76 9.04
N PRO A 70 -20.76 14.10 9.13
CA PRO A 70 -19.86 15.06 8.50
C PRO A 70 -18.39 14.92 8.93
N ARG A 71 -18.15 14.64 10.22
CA ARG A 71 -16.77 14.48 10.74
C ARG A 71 -16.09 13.22 10.21
N LEU A 72 -16.84 12.12 10.06
CA LEU A 72 -16.29 10.89 9.50
C LEU A 72 -15.97 11.07 8.02
N GLU A 73 -16.88 11.71 7.27
CA GLU A 73 -16.65 12.08 5.88
C GLU A 73 -15.42 12.98 5.70
N GLU A 74 -15.29 14.04 6.50
CA GLU A 74 -14.13 14.93 6.46
C GLU A 74 -12.82 14.18 6.74
N THR A 75 -12.86 13.24 7.69
CA THR A 75 -11.70 12.38 7.99
C THR A 75 -11.30 11.54 6.78
N LEU A 76 -12.26 10.87 6.14
CA LEU A 76 -12.01 10.04 4.97
C LEU A 76 -11.47 10.87 3.80
N ARG A 77 -12.17 11.97 3.46
CA ARG A 77 -11.77 12.87 2.37
C ARG A 77 -10.36 13.39 2.58
N ARG A 78 -10.01 13.84 3.78
CA ARG A 78 -8.66 14.36 4.06
C ARG A 78 -7.58 13.31 3.79
N GLU A 79 -7.73 12.10 4.34
CA GLU A 79 -6.71 11.05 4.22
C GLU A 79 -6.61 10.51 2.79
N ILE A 80 -7.75 10.30 2.13
CA ILE A 80 -7.83 9.79 0.76
C ILE A 80 -7.29 10.83 -0.24
N SER A 81 -7.69 12.09 -0.12
CA SER A 81 -7.18 13.15 -1.01
C SER A 81 -5.68 13.41 -0.78
N ASN A 82 -5.15 13.22 0.43
CA ASN A 82 -3.71 13.27 0.67
C ASN A 82 -2.97 12.15 -0.07
N PHE A 83 -3.43 10.91 0.09
CA PHE A 83 -2.91 9.77 -0.66
C PHE A 83 -3.00 9.99 -2.17
N SER A 84 -4.16 10.41 -2.66
CA SER A 84 -4.43 10.62 -4.07
C SER A 84 -3.54 11.72 -4.68
N ARG A 85 -3.34 12.83 -3.97
CA ARG A 85 -2.40 13.88 -4.41
C ARG A 85 -0.98 13.34 -4.53
N GLN A 86 -0.54 12.53 -3.57
CA GLN A 86 0.78 11.90 -3.63
C GLN A 86 0.86 10.85 -4.74
N LEU A 87 -0.20 10.08 -4.97
CA LEU A 87 -0.28 9.08 -6.03
C LEU A 87 -0.24 9.73 -7.43
N ARG A 88 -0.81 10.92 -7.58
CA ARG A 88 -0.77 11.68 -8.84
C ARG A 88 0.50 12.51 -9.01
N SER A 89 1.34 12.62 -7.97
CA SER A 89 2.61 13.32 -8.08
C SER A 89 3.59 12.54 -8.95
N ASN A 90 4.50 13.26 -9.63
CA ASN A 90 5.50 12.65 -10.50
C ASN A 90 6.42 11.65 -9.76
N ASP A 91 6.53 11.80 -8.44
CA ASP A 91 7.38 10.96 -7.58
C ASP A 91 6.79 9.56 -7.31
N SER A 92 5.48 9.35 -7.50
CA SER A 92 4.85 8.06 -7.21
C SER A 92 5.06 7.02 -8.31
N GLY A 93 5.43 7.46 -9.51
CA GLY A 93 5.46 6.64 -10.73
C GLY A 93 4.10 6.03 -11.11
N GLY A 94 2.99 6.57 -10.61
CA GLY A 94 1.62 6.18 -10.95
C GLY A 94 1.10 4.95 -10.19
N THR A 95 1.79 4.47 -9.16
CA THR A 95 1.33 3.34 -8.36
C THR A 95 1.37 3.64 -6.87
N GLY A 96 0.43 3.09 -6.11
CA GLY A 96 0.45 3.21 -4.66
C GLY A 96 -0.57 2.31 -4.00
N GLN A 97 -0.59 2.31 -2.68
CA GLN A 97 -1.57 1.60 -1.90
C GLN A 97 -2.06 2.43 -0.73
N ILE A 98 -3.32 2.25 -0.37
CA ILE A 98 -3.93 2.80 0.83
C ILE A 98 -4.68 1.69 1.57
N SER A 99 -4.52 1.66 2.89
CA SER A 99 -5.09 0.66 3.77
C SER A 99 -5.96 1.32 4.83
N LEU A 100 -7.15 0.76 5.05
CA LEU A 100 -8.00 1.00 6.20
C LEU A 100 -7.80 -0.15 7.20
N GLU A 101 -7.23 0.15 8.35
CA GLU A 101 -6.94 -0.83 9.41
C GLU A 101 -7.84 -0.61 10.62
N PHE A 102 -8.59 -1.64 11.03
CA PHE A 102 -9.30 -1.67 12.30
C PHE A 102 -8.44 -2.32 13.38
N PHE A 103 -8.41 -1.72 14.56
CA PHE A 103 -7.58 -2.17 15.67
C PHE A 103 -8.30 -2.11 17.01
N GLN A 104 -7.73 -2.76 18.01
CA GLN A 104 -8.09 -2.59 19.41
C GLN A 104 -6.89 -2.04 20.17
N ARG A 105 -7.14 -1.16 21.14
CA ARG A 105 -6.13 -0.72 22.08
C ARG A 105 -6.05 -1.70 23.24
N LYS A 106 -4.84 -2.05 23.64
CA LYS A 106 -4.60 -2.88 24.83
C LYS A 106 -3.75 -2.10 25.83
N LYS A 107 -4.25 -1.97 27.06
CA LYS A 107 -3.47 -1.45 28.19
C LYS A 107 -2.33 -2.44 28.46
N THR A 108 -1.08 -2.00 28.28
CA THR A 108 0.08 -2.80 28.69
C THR A 108 0.37 -2.58 30.18
N ARG A 109 1.26 -3.39 30.76
CA ARG A 109 1.69 -3.21 32.17
C ARG A 109 2.51 -1.93 32.38
N TRP A 110 2.94 -1.27 31.31
CA TRP A 110 3.70 -0.03 31.36
C TRP A 110 2.78 1.18 31.15
N PRO A 111 2.81 2.20 32.04
CA PRO A 111 1.82 3.29 32.06
C PRO A 111 1.87 4.25 30.85
N PHE A 112 2.74 4.02 29.86
CA PHE A 112 2.91 4.88 28.69
C PHE A 112 2.83 4.13 27.34
N GLN A 113 2.56 2.83 27.34
CA GLN A 113 2.45 2.04 26.11
C GLN A 113 1.04 1.50 25.94
N THR A 114 0.37 1.96 24.87
CA THR A 114 -0.88 1.37 24.39
C THR A 114 -0.56 0.64 23.10
N ASP A 115 -0.72 -0.67 23.09
CA ASP A 115 -0.53 -1.45 21.86
C ASP A 115 -1.80 -1.31 21.01
N CYS A 116 -1.65 -0.90 19.75
CA CYS A 116 -2.69 -0.97 18.74
C CYS A 116 -2.58 -2.33 18.04
N ILE A 117 -3.54 -3.22 18.30
CA ILE A 117 -3.54 -4.57 17.76
C ILE A 117 -4.55 -4.62 16.60
N PRO A 118 -4.09 -4.67 15.34
CA PRO A 118 -4.99 -4.77 14.20
C PRO A 118 -5.74 -6.10 14.22
N TRP A 119 -7.00 -6.09 13.84
CA TRP A 119 -7.83 -7.29 13.71
C TRP A 119 -8.45 -7.43 12.32
N GLU A 120 -8.54 -6.35 11.54
CA GLU A 120 -9.01 -6.37 10.15
C GLU A 120 -8.33 -5.26 9.34
N VAL A 121 -7.86 -5.58 8.14
CA VAL A 121 -7.11 -4.67 7.26
C VAL A 121 -7.65 -4.78 5.83
N TRP A 122 -8.05 -3.65 5.24
CA TRP A 122 -8.49 -3.56 3.85
C TRP A 122 -7.51 -2.71 3.07
N THR A 123 -6.84 -3.29 2.09
CA THR A 123 -5.84 -2.60 1.27
C THR A 123 -6.34 -2.43 -0.15
N ILE A 124 -6.26 -1.22 -0.68
CA ILE A 124 -6.52 -0.88 -2.08
C ILE A 124 -5.16 -0.58 -2.70
N ARG A 125 -4.74 -1.41 -3.66
CA ARG A 125 -3.58 -1.16 -4.52
C ARG A 125 -4.07 -0.51 -5.81
N LEU A 126 -3.44 0.58 -6.19
CA LEU A 126 -3.84 1.44 -7.31
C LEU A 126 -2.69 1.60 -8.30
N GLU A 127 -3.03 1.49 -9.57
CA GLU A 127 -2.18 1.82 -10.71
C GLU A 127 -2.94 2.82 -11.61
N LEU A 128 -2.33 3.98 -11.83
CA LEU A 128 -2.88 5.06 -12.65
C LEU A 128 -2.71 4.74 -14.14
N LEU A 129 -3.79 4.89 -14.89
CA LEU A 129 -3.79 4.81 -16.35
C LEU A 129 -3.54 6.19 -16.95
N THR A 130 -2.68 6.24 -17.97
CA THR A 130 -2.56 7.38 -18.89
C THR A 130 -3.50 7.15 -20.07
N LEU A 131 -4.59 7.91 -20.13
CA LEU A 131 -5.54 7.87 -21.24
C LEU A 131 -5.23 9.00 -22.21
N THR A 132 -5.16 8.71 -23.50
CA THR A 132 -4.78 9.68 -24.53
C THR A 132 -5.96 10.15 -25.39
N ASN A 133 -7.07 9.41 -25.41
CA ASN A 133 -8.24 9.69 -26.26
C ASN A 133 -9.56 9.67 -25.47
N GLU A 134 -10.57 10.40 -25.97
CA GLU A 134 -11.95 10.46 -25.41
C GLU A 134 -12.66 9.10 -25.41
N ASP A 135 -12.50 8.29 -26.46
CA ASP A 135 -13.12 6.95 -26.52
C ASP A 135 -12.58 6.02 -25.42
N ASP A 136 -11.29 6.15 -25.10
CA ASP A 136 -10.66 5.39 -24.01
C ASP A 136 -11.20 5.83 -22.64
N TRP A 137 -11.64 7.09 -22.52
CA TRP A 137 -12.25 7.61 -21.29
C TRP A 137 -13.62 7.00 -21.03
N LEU A 138 -14.51 6.94 -22.03
CA LEU A 138 -15.84 6.35 -21.88
C LEU A 138 -15.75 4.86 -21.49
N VAL A 139 -14.87 4.11 -22.16
CA VAL A 139 -14.63 2.70 -21.82
C VAL A 139 -14.04 2.55 -20.42
N CYS A 140 -13.13 3.44 -20.02
CA CYS A 140 -12.58 3.45 -18.66
C CYS A 140 -13.66 3.74 -17.60
N ARG A 141 -14.59 4.66 -17.89
CA ARG A 141 -15.70 5.02 -17.00
C ARG A 141 -16.57 3.79 -16.68
N GLU A 142 -17.05 3.10 -17.71
CA GLU A 142 -17.88 1.89 -17.57
C GLU A 142 -17.12 0.78 -16.82
N ARG A 143 -15.85 0.55 -17.20
CA ARG A 143 -15.01 -0.47 -16.57
C ARG A 143 -14.79 -0.21 -15.08
N VAL A 144 -14.64 1.05 -14.66
CA VAL A 144 -14.47 1.40 -13.25
C VAL A 144 -15.76 1.12 -12.47
N SER A 145 -16.94 1.45 -13.02
CA SER A 145 -18.22 1.14 -12.40
C SER A 145 -18.44 -0.37 -12.20
N ASP A 146 -18.17 -1.18 -13.24
CA ASP A 146 -18.27 -2.64 -13.14
C ASP A 146 -17.29 -3.20 -12.10
N MET A 147 -16.04 -2.75 -12.17
CA MET A 147 -15.01 -3.17 -11.23
C MET A 147 -15.40 -2.85 -9.79
N LEU A 148 -15.90 -1.65 -9.51
CA LEU A 148 -16.31 -1.24 -8.17
C LEU A 148 -17.53 -2.02 -7.69
N THR A 149 -18.49 -2.29 -8.57
CA THR A 149 -19.65 -3.15 -8.28
C THR A 149 -19.20 -4.51 -7.77
N ASP A 150 -18.26 -5.16 -8.46
CA ASP A 150 -17.69 -6.44 -8.02
C ASP A 150 -17.01 -6.34 -6.64
N LYS A 151 -16.28 -5.24 -6.38
CA LYS A 151 -15.62 -5.04 -5.08
C LYS A 151 -16.63 -4.80 -3.96
N ILE A 152 -17.73 -4.10 -4.22
CA ILE A 152 -18.80 -3.90 -3.24
C ILE A 152 -19.49 -5.23 -2.92
N PHE A 153 -19.80 -6.06 -3.93
CA PHE A 153 -20.32 -7.41 -3.69
C PHE A 153 -19.34 -8.27 -2.89
N CYS A 154 -18.05 -8.20 -3.21
CA CYS A 154 -17.02 -8.91 -2.45
C CYS A 154 -16.99 -8.46 -0.98
N ILE A 155 -17.12 -7.15 -0.70
CA ILE A 155 -17.22 -6.65 0.66
C ILE A 155 -18.44 -7.26 1.36
N THR A 156 -19.63 -7.20 0.78
CA THR A 156 -20.86 -7.71 1.43
C THR A 156 -20.78 -9.21 1.70
N GLU A 157 -20.20 -9.99 0.79
CA GLU A 157 -19.93 -11.42 0.99
C GLU A 157 -18.98 -11.69 2.15
N ILE A 158 -17.89 -10.91 2.25
CA ILE A 158 -16.91 -11.03 3.35
C ILE A 158 -17.55 -10.62 4.68
N MET A 159 -18.34 -9.54 4.68
CA MET A 159 -19.03 -9.04 5.87
C MET A 159 -20.05 -10.03 6.42
N ASN A 160 -20.61 -10.88 5.57
CA ASN A 160 -21.59 -11.91 5.96
C ASN A 160 -20.95 -13.19 6.53
N ARG A 161 -19.61 -13.29 6.57
CA ARG A 161 -18.93 -14.45 7.16
C ARG A 161 -19.01 -14.39 8.69
N HIS A 162 -19.01 -15.55 9.35
CA HIS A 162 -18.95 -15.67 10.82
C HIS A 162 -17.54 -15.43 11.35
N ASP A 163 -17.08 -14.23 11.05
CA ASP A 163 -15.72 -13.82 11.16
C ASP A 163 -15.54 -13.04 12.49
N TYR A 164 -14.39 -13.18 13.15
CA TYR A 164 -14.10 -12.42 14.39
C TYR A 164 -14.40 -10.93 14.24
N VAL A 165 -15.12 -10.38 15.21
CA VAL A 165 -15.25 -8.95 15.48
C VAL A 165 -15.05 -8.72 16.99
N PRO A 166 -14.47 -7.60 17.42
CA PRO A 166 -14.33 -7.30 18.84
C PRO A 166 -15.66 -7.37 19.57
N LYS A 167 -15.66 -7.95 20.77
CA LYS A 167 -16.84 -7.95 21.63
C LYS A 167 -17.16 -6.54 22.10
N ILE A 168 -18.44 -6.27 22.33
CA ILE A 168 -18.89 -5.00 22.90
C ILE A 168 -18.31 -4.88 24.33
N PRO A 169 -17.49 -3.84 24.60
CA PRO A 169 -16.88 -3.65 25.91
C PRO A 169 -17.86 -3.00 26.92
N ASN A 170 -17.44 -2.90 28.18
CA ASN A 170 -18.10 -2.02 29.15
C ASN A 170 -17.78 -0.54 28.87
N GLN A 171 -18.48 0.37 29.56
CA GLN A 171 -18.33 1.82 29.36
C GLN A 171 -16.88 2.30 29.51
N THR A 172 -16.11 1.76 30.46
CA THR A 172 -14.73 2.20 30.74
C THR A 172 -13.71 1.74 29.70
N GLU A 173 -14.09 0.75 28.89
CA GLU A 173 -13.24 0.13 27.86
C GLU A 173 -13.75 0.44 26.44
N LEU A 174 -14.80 1.25 26.31
CA LEU A 174 -15.40 1.61 25.03
C LEU A 174 -14.39 2.24 24.07
N ASP A 175 -13.59 3.18 24.57
CA ASP A 175 -12.53 3.88 23.83
C ASP A 175 -11.34 2.98 23.43
N MET A 176 -11.35 1.72 23.88
CA MET A 176 -10.34 0.72 23.50
C MET A 176 -10.75 -0.08 22.27
N VAL A 177 -12.02 0.01 21.87
CA VAL A 177 -12.60 -0.77 20.77
C VAL A 177 -13.24 0.15 19.73
N PHE A 178 -13.90 1.22 20.17
CA PHE A 178 -14.63 2.16 19.33
C PHE A 178 -14.02 3.56 19.41
N ASP A 179 -14.15 4.31 18.32
CA ASP A 179 -13.88 5.75 18.33
C ASP A 179 -15.12 6.50 18.83
N THR A 180 -15.01 7.10 20.00
CA THR A 180 -16.09 7.85 20.65
C THR A 180 -16.10 9.33 20.31
N THR A 181 -15.12 9.81 19.51
CA THR A 181 -14.95 11.24 19.18
C THR A 181 -15.92 11.73 18.11
N TYR A 182 -16.52 10.80 17.35
CA TYR A 182 -17.59 11.09 16.39
C TYR A 182 -18.94 11.28 17.10
N PRO A 183 -19.67 12.38 16.85
CA PRO A 183 -20.91 12.69 17.56
C PRO A 183 -22.10 11.84 17.09
N ASP A 184 -22.19 11.54 15.79
CA ASP A 184 -23.38 10.92 15.17
C ASP A 184 -23.27 9.41 14.95
N VAL A 185 -22.04 8.89 15.00
CA VAL A 185 -21.69 7.51 14.64
C VAL A 185 -20.61 6.99 15.57
N GLN A 186 -20.51 5.68 15.73
CA GLN A 186 -19.52 5.03 16.56
C GLN A 186 -18.80 3.91 15.78
N PRO A 187 -17.79 4.27 14.96
CA PRO A 187 -16.97 3.28 14.26
C PRO A 187 -16.09 2.52 15.24
N TYR A 188 -15.73 1.28 14.90
CA TYR A 188 -14.57 0.63 15.52
C TYR A 188 -13.34 1.52 15.35
N LEU A 189 -12.37 1.47 16.25
CA LEU A 189 -11.11 2.20 16.08
C LEU A 189 -10.47 1.81 14.75
N PHE A 190 -10.16 2.83 13.94
CA PHE A 190 -9.58 2.65 12.63
C PHE A 190 -8.45 3.65 12.38
N GLN A 191 -7.58 3.33 11.44
CA GLN A 191 -6.53 4.22 10.95
C GLN A 191 -6.31 4.00 9.45
N PHE A 192 -5.82 5.05 8.79
CA PHE A 192 -5.34 4.96 7.41
C PHE A 192 -3.83 4.83 7.39
N LYS A 193 -3.32 4.02 6.47
CA LYS A 193 -1.91 4.01 6.09
C LYS A 193 -1.83 4.01 4.58
N PHE A 194 -0.90 4.74 4.00
CA PHE A 194 -0.69 4.69 2.56
C PHE A 194 0.80 4.77 2.22
N SER A 195 1.13 4.28 1.04
CA SER A 195 2.46 4.38 0.43
C SER A 195 2.32 4.62 -1.05
N THR A 196 2.98 5.66 -1.53
CA THR A 196 3.09 6.01 -2.96
C THR A 196 4.54 5.89 -3.44
N ALA A 197 5.47 5.59 -2.54
CA ALA A 197 6.83 5.22 -2.91
C ALA A 197 6.83 3.85 -3.61
N GLY A 198 7.71 3.69 -4.61
CA GLY A 198 7.94 2.41 -5.28
C GLY A 198 8.24 1.28 -4.28
N PRO A 199 8.18 0.01 -4.70
CA PRO A 199 8.24 -1.13 -3.79
C PRO A 199 9.42 -1.06 -2.82
N SER A 200 9.13 -1.09 -1.52
CA SER A 200 10.17 -1.13 -0.49
C SER A 200 10.97 -2.43 -0.57
N ALA A 201 12.21 -2.38 -0.10
CA ALA A 201 13.08 -3.55 -0.07
C ALA A 201 12.43 -4.68 0.78
N PRO A 202 12.55 -5.96 0.36
CA PRO A 202 11.93 -7.09 1.07
C PRO A 202 12.24 -7.15 2.56
N GLU A 203 13.47 -6.82 2.96
CA GLU A 203 13.90 -6.78 4.36
C GLU A 203 13.15 -5.70 5.19
N ILE A 204 12.75 -4.58 4.56
CA ILE A 204 11.92 -3.56 5.20
C ILE A 204 10.50 -4.10 5.37
N LEU A 205 9.96 -4.75 4.32
CA LEU A 205 8.61 -5.34 4.36
C LEU A 205 8.50 -6.49 5.37
N GLN A 206 9.58 -7.22 5.62
CA GLN A 206 9.67 -8.26 6.63
C GLN A 206 9.88 -7.73 8.05
N GLY A 207 10.14 -6.44 8.22
CA GLY A 207 10.43 -5.84 9.53
C GLY A 207 11.73 -6.34 10.17
N ILE A 208 12.68 -6.86 9.37
CA ILE A 208 13.99 -7.30 9.88
C ILE A 208 14.98 -6.12 9.90
N PRO A 209 16.02 -6.15 10.77
CA PRO A 209 17.06 -5.13 10.77
C PRO A 209 17.69 -5.00 9.39
N TYR A 210 17.67 -3.79 8.83
CA TYR A 210 18.20 -3.49 7.51
C TYR A 210 19.39 -2.53 7.60
N GLY A 211 20.14 -2.45 6.50
CA GLY A 211 21.25 -1.51 6.34
C GLY A 211 21.22 -0.88 4.95
N HIS A 212 22.35 -0.36 4.48
CA HIS A 212 22.46 0.35 3.19
C HIS A 212 22.10 -0.48 1.94
N ALA A 213 21.87 -1.80 2.08
CA ALA A 213 21.41 -2.64 0.98
C ALA A 213 20.02 -2.23 0.44
N VAL A 214 19.21 -1.54 1.26
CA VAL A 214 17.89 -1.02 0.85
C VAL A 214 18.00 0.08 -0.21
N ASP A 215 19.08 0.87 -0.17
CA ASP A 215 19.34 1.93 -1.14
C ASP A 215 19.67 1.36 -2.53
N TRP A 216 20.36 0.21 -2.57
CA TRP A 216 20.64 -0.53 -3.80
C TRP A 216 19.38 -1.15 -4.40
N TRP A 217 18.43 -1.58 -3.56
CA TRP A 217 17.11 -2.00 -4.03
C TRP A 217 16.34 -0.82 -4.63
N ALA A 218 16.31 0.33 -3.94
CA ALA A 218 15.66 1.53 -4.45
C ALA A 218 16.27 1.97 -5.80
N LEU A 219 17.60 1.88 -5.96
CA LEU A 219 18.25 2.10 -7.25
C LEU A 219 17.76 1.12 -8.33
N GLY A 220 17.56 -0.16 -7.99
CA GLY A 220 16.98 -1.16 -8.88
C GLY A 220 15.54 -0.86 -9.29
N VAL A 221 14.72 -0.41 -8.33
CA VAL A 221 13.34 0.02 -8.55
C VAL A 221 13.31 1.20 -9.53
N LEU A 222 14.15 2.21 -9.32
CA LEU A 222 14.28 3.37 -10.20
C LEU A 222 14.78 2.99 -11.59
N ALA A 223 15.82 2.16 -11.68
CA ALA A 223 16.32 1.67 -12.96
C ALA A 223 15.25 0.89 -13.73
N CYS A 224 14.48 0.02 -13.06
CA CYS A 224 13.37 -0.70 -13.66
C CYS A 224 12.33 0.26 -14.24
N ARG A 225 11.98 1.31 -13.46
CA ARG A 225 11.01 2.31 -13.87
C ARG A 225 11.48 3.14 -15.07
N MET A 226 12.76 3.53 -15.10
CA MET A 226 13.36 4.26 -16.22
C MET A 226 13.39 3.41 -17.49
N TYR A 227 13.76 2.14 -17.38
CA TYR A 227 13.87 1.26 -18.56
C TYR A 227 12.53 0.81 -19.12
N THR A 228 11.52 0.63 -18.27
CA THR A 228 10.32 -0.12 -18.66
C THR A 228 9.02 0.66 -18.54
N GLY A 229 9.06 1.86 -17.95
CA GLY A 229 7.85 2.59 -17.58
C GLY A 229 7.11 2.00 -16.37
N ARG A 230 7.58 0.89 -15.78
CA ARG A 230 6.89 0.12 -14.75
C ARG A 230 7.79 -0.21 -13.56
N TYR A 231 7.19 -0.34 -12.39
CA TYR A 231 7.86 -0.84 -11.19
C TYR A 231 8.00 -2.37 -11.20
N PRO A 232 8.91 -2.95 -10.39
CA PRO A 232 8.96 -4.38 -10.19
C PRO A 232 7.70 -4.91 -9.50
N ASN A 233 7.27 -6.11 -9.89
CA ASN A 233 6.13 -6.84 -9.35
C ASN A 233 6.46 -7.43 -7.98
N VAL A 234 6.45 -6.59 -6.95
CA VAL A 234 6.71 -7.00 -5.57
C VAL A 234 5.36 -7.13 -4.86
N ASP A 235 5.04 -8.32 -4.34
CA ASP A 235 3.84 -8.54 -3.52
C ASP A 235 4.19 -8.41 -2.04
N PRO A 236 3.78 -7.33 -1.34
CA PRO A 236 4.08 -7.17 0.09
C PRO A 236 3.54 -8.30 0.97
N THR A 237 2.47 -8.98 0.54
CA THR A 237 1.83 -10.03 1.35
C THR A 237 2.67 -11.30 1.46
N GLU A 238 3.51 -11.58 0.47
CA GLU A 238 4.45 -12.71 0.48
C GLU A 238 5.51 -12.54 1.58
N TYR A 239 6.00 -11.30 1.75
CA TYR A 239 7.05 -10.96 2.71
C TYR A 239 6.52 -10.77 4.14
N LEU A 240 5.30 -10.24 4.30
CA LEU A 240 4.65 -10.10 5.61
C LEU A 240 4.30 -11.46 6.24
N ARG A 241 3.88 -12.46 5.44
CA ARG A 241 3.60 -13.82 5.94
C ARG A 241 4.86 -14.52 6.47
N ALA A 242 6.01 -14.30 5.82
CA ALA A 242 7.29 -14.87 6.25
C ALA A 242 7.78 -14.28 7.59
N ALA A 243 7.46 -13.01 7.86
CA ALA A 243 7.77 -12.38 9.15
C ALA A 243 6.89 -12.93 10.29
N ALA A 244 5.60 -13.18 10.04
CA ALA A 244 4.66 -13.69 11.04
C ALA A 244 4.95 -15.13 11.50
N THR A 245 5.54 -15.98 10.64
CA THR A 245 5.93 -17.35 11.00
C THR A 245 7.20 -17.41 11.87
N ALA A 246 8.02 -16.36 11.89
CA ALA A 246 9.27 -16.30 12.65
C ALA A 246 9.08 -15.95 14.14
N THR A 247 7.87 -15.57 14.59
CA THR A 247 7.63 -14.98 15.93
C THR A 247 6.94 -15.91 16.94
N SER A 248 6.93 -17.24 16.73
CA SER A 248 6.44 -18.18 17.75
C SER A 248 7.57 -18.59 18.72
N PRO A 249 7.42 -18.42 20.06
CA PRO A 249 8.45 -18.81 21.01
C PRO A 249 8.45 -20.34 21.23
N PRO A 250 9.61 -21.01 21.30
CA PRO A 250 9.66 -22.44 21.59
C PRO A 250 9.35 -22.72 23.07
N LEU A 251 8.48 -23.69 23.32
CA LEU A 251 8.23 -24.26 24.64
C LEU A 251 9.47 -25.03 25.12
N VAL A 252 10.01 -24.60 26.27
CA VAL A 252 10.92 -25.24 27.24
C VAL A 252 11.74 -26.46 26.75
N ALA A 253 13.05 -26.26 26.65
CA ALA A 253 14.05 -27.31 26.42
C ALA A 253 14.51 -28.01 27.71
N PRO A 254 14.98 -29.27 27.62
CA PRO A 254 16.10 -29.76 28.43
C PRO A 254 17.40 -29.77 27.62
N ARG A 255 18.48 -29.47 28.35
CA ARG A 255 19.86 -29.25 27.89
C ARG A 255 20.50 -30.46 27.20
N ALA A 256 21.15 -30.25 26.05
CA ALA A 256 22.55 -30.62 25.80
C ALA A 256 23.05 -30.24 24.39
N SER A 257 24.28 -29.74 24.38
CA SER A 257 25.30 -29.74 23.32
C SER A 257 25.10 -28.93 22.03
N ALA A 258 26.06 -28.03 21.85
CA ALA A 258 26.40 -27.25 20.66
C ALA A 258 26.23 -28.01 19.33
N TYR A 259 25.40 -27.47 18.43
CA TYR A 259 25.62 -27.24 17.00
C TYR A 259 24.45 -26.36 16.53
N VAL A 260 24.72 -25.13 16.12
CA VAL A 260 23.70 -24.22 15.55
C VAL A 260 23.48 -24.65 14.10
N SER A 261 22.51 -25.53 13.89
CA SER A 261 21.90 -25.78 12.58
C SER A 261 20.75 -24.80 12.41
N THR A 262 20.95 -23.77 11.58
CA THR A 262 19.88 -22.89 11.12
C THR A 262 18.88 -23.72 10.31
N ALA A 263 17.67 -23.87 10.85
CA ALA A 263 16.55 -24.52 10.19
C ALA A 263 16.14 -23.71 8.95
N ILE A 264 16.19 -24.38 7.81
CA ILE A 264 15.77 -23.89 6.49
C ILE A 264 14.25 -23.87 6.45
N SER A 265 13.65 -22.71 6.22
CA SER A 265 12.26 -22.58 5.80
C SER A 265 12.15 -23.04 4.34
N ASN A 266 11.34 -24.07 4.07
CA ASN A 266 11.22 -24.75 2.77
C ASN A 266 10.33 -24.02 1.74
N ASN A 267 10.17 -22.70 1.83
CA ASN A 267 9.60 -21.93 0.71
C ASN A 267 10.77 -21.28 -0.04
N PRO A 268 11.02 -21.65 -1.32
CA PRO A 268 12.06 -21.01 -2.10
C PRO A 268 11.76 -19.50 -2.19
N PRO A 269 12.77 -18.63 -2.00
CA PRO A 269 12.57 -17.19 -2.15
C PRO A 269 11.98 -16.88 -3.54
N PRO A 270 11.16 -15.84 -3.67
CA PRO A 270 10.60 -15.44 -4.96
C PRO A 270 11.74 -15.23 -5.96
N ASN A 271 11.70 -15.99 -7.07
CA ASN A 271 12.69 -15.90 -8.13
C ASN A 271 12.66 -14.47 -8.72
N VAL A 272 13.82 -13.82 -8.85
CA VAL A 272 13.99 -12.47 -9.40
C VAL A 272 13.30 -12.30 -10.75
N GLU A 273 13.23 -13.36 -11.56
CA GLU A 273 12.53 -13.33 -12.84
C GLU A 273 11.02 -13.08 -12.72
N ARG A 274 10.40 -13.42 -11.59
CA ARG A 274 8.98 -13.13 -11.32
C ARG A 274 8.74 -11.69 -10.88
N LEU A 275 9.76 -11.04 -10.30
CA LEU A 275 9.69 -9.65 -9.84
C LEU A 275 9.83 -8.66 -10.99
N LEU A 276 10.48 -9.05 -12.08
CA LEU A 276 10.71 -8.17 -13.22
C LEU A 276 9.50 -8.15 -14.17
N PRO A 277 9.02 -6.98 -14.61
CA PRO A 277 7.98 -6.89 -15.63
C PRO A 277 8.37 -7.62 -16.92
N ALA A 278 7.41 -8.19 -17.65
CA ALA A 278 7.69 -8.88 -18.93
C ALA A 278 8.42 -7.99 -19.95
N SER A 279 8.21 -6.66 -19.88
CA SER A 279 8.91 -5.67 -20.69
C SER A 279 10.43 -5.68 -20.53
N VAL A 280 10.96 -6.17 -19.40
CA VAL A 280 12.40 -6.31 -19.15
C VAL A 280 13.06 -7.28 -20.14
N GLN A 281 12.31 -8.24 -20.70
CA GLN A 281 12.83 -9.17 -21.71
C GLN A 281 13.21 -8.47 -23.03
N ARG A 282 12.72 -7.24 -23.26
CA ARG A 282 13.02 -6.43 -24.45
C ARG A 282 14.25 -5.54 -24.27
N LEU A 283 14.81 -5.47 -23.06
CA LEU A 283 16.01 -4.67 -22.80
C LEU A 283 17.26 -5.36 -23.37
N VAL A 284 18.27 -4.55 -23.66
CA VAL A 284 19.61 -5.06 -23.96
C VAL A 284 20.13 -5.90 -22.78
N PRO A 285 20.95 -6.95 -23.04
CA PRO A 285 21.39 -7.89 -22.01
C PRO A 285 22.02 -7.21 -20.78
N GLU A 286 22.73 -6.10 -20.98
CA GLU A 286 23.40 -5.34 -19.94
C GLU A 286 22.41 -4.65 -18.99
N GLY A 287 21.31 -4.11 -19.51
CA GLY A 287 20.24 -3.52 -18.72
C GLY A 287 19.50 -4.59 -17.91
N ARG A 288 19.28 -5.77 -18.50
CA ARG A 288 18.67 -6.91 -17.81
C ARG A 288 19.56 -7.44 -16.68
N ASP A 289 20.86 -7.62 -16.91
CA ASP A 289 21.82 -8.07 -15.88
C ASP A 289 21.87 -7.10 -14.70
N LEU A 290 21.87 -5.78 -14.97
CA LEU A 290 21.82 -4.77 -13.92
C LEU A 290 20.56 -4.93 -13.03
N LEU A 291 19.38 -5.00 -13.64
CA LEU A 291 18.12 -5.14 -12.90
C LEU A 291 18.07 -6.43 -12.10
N GLN A 292 18.51 -7.55 -12.69
CA GLN A 292 18.56 -8.84 -12.01
C GLN A 292 19.48 -8.84 -10.79
N ARG A 293 20.54 -8.02 -10.76
CA ARG A 293 21.46 -7.92 -9.62
C ARG A 293 21.03 -6.91 -8.57
N LEU A 294 20.38 -5.81 -8.95
CA LEU A 294 19.88 -4.81 -8.01
C LEU A 294 18.58 -5.25 -7.31
N LEU A 295 17.71 -6.01 -7.99
CA LEU A 295 16.42 -6.45 -7.47
C LEU A 295 16.45 -7.88 -6.91
N GLN A 296 17.60 -8.32 -6.40
CA GLN A 296 17.69 -9.56 -5.62
C GLN A 296 16.98 -9.40 -4.28
N PRO A 297 16.02 -10.29 -3.92
CA PRO A 297 15.30 -10.20 -2.66
C PRO A 297 16.20 -10.36 -1.44
N ASP A 298 17.14 -11.32 -1.47
CA ASP A 298 18.13 -11.47 -0.41
C ASP A 298 19.18 -10.35 -0.53
N PRO A 299 19.33 -9.48 0.50
CA PRO A 299 20.33 -8.43 0.51
C PRO A 299 21.78 -8.93 0.35
N LYS A 300 22.06 -10.21 0.64
CA LYS A 300 23.39 -10.81 0.52
C LYS A 300 23.80 -11.07 -0.92
N ASP A 301 22.82 -11.44 -1.76
CA ASP A 301 23.01 -11.72 -3.18
C ASP A 301 22.84 -10.45 -4.03
N ARG A 302 22.24 -9.41 -3.45
CA ARG A 302 22.08 -8.10 -4.07
C ARG A 302 23.41 -7.40 -4.31
N LEU A 303 23.48 -6.67 -5.42
CA LEU A 303 24.56 -5.74 -5.69
C LEU A 303 24.63 -4.71 -4.54
N ARG A 304 25.81 -4.53 -3.96
CA ARG A 304 25.97 -3.85 -2.65
C ARG A 304 27.12 -2.86 -2.57
N SER A 305 27.76 -2.54 -3.71
CA SER A 305 28.87 -1.59 -3.72
C SER A 305 29.06 -0.92 -5.07
N LEU A 306 29.59 0.31 -5.04
CA LEU A 306 29.93 1.05 -6.26
C LEU A 306 30.94 0.30 -7.12
N LEU A 307 31.90 -0.41 -6.51
CA LEU A 307 32.87 -1.21 -7.26
C LEU A 307 32.21 -2.36 -8.03
N GLN A 308 31.18 -3.00 -7.47
CA GLN A 308 30.41 -4.00 -8.18
C GLN A 308 29.58 -3.38 -9.32
N LEU A 309 28.96 -2.21 -9.07
CA LEU A 309 28.20 -1.48 -10.09
C LEU A 309 29.07 -1.11 -11.29
N GLN A 310 30.27 -0.59 -11.02
CA GLN A 310 31.27 -0.21 -12.04
C GLN A 310 31.71 -1.38 -12.93
N ARG A 311 31.59 -2.62 -12.45
CA ARG A 311 31.95 -3.84 -13.19
C ARG A 311 30.81 -4.39 -14.06
N ILE A 312 29.60 -3.86 -13.93
CA ILE A 312 28.48 -4.24 -14.78
C ILE A 312 28.76 -3.77 -16.20
N ALA A 313 28.45 -4.62 -17.20
CA ALA A 313 28.74 -4.35 -18.61
C ALA A 313 28.15 -3.01 -19.08
N LEU A 314 26.97 -2.63 -18.57
CA LEU A 314 26.33 -1.35 -18.82
C LEU A 314 27.26 -0.15 -18.53
N TYR A 315 28.11 -0.26 -17.50
CA TYR A 315 28.98 0.81 -17.03
C TYR A 315 30.44 0.67 -17.48
N GLN A 316 30.79 -0.32 -18.31
CA GLN A 316 32.18 -0.60 -18.69
C GLN A 316 32.86 0.59 -19.39
N ARG A 317 32.09 1.41 -20.10
CA ARG A 317 32.59 2.61 -20.81
C ARG A 317 32.12 3.91 -20.19
N TYR A 318 31.51 3.84 -19.00
CA TYR A 318 30.99 5.03 -18.32
C TYR A 318 32.13 5.83 -17.69
N ARG A 319 32.16 7.14 -17.94
CA ARG A 319 33.25 8.03 -17.51
C ARG A 319 33.02 8.51 -16.07
N TRP A 320 33.19 7.61 -15.10
CA TRP A 320 32.91 7.86 -13.69
C TRP A 320 33.66 9.07 -13.10
N GLU A 321 34.89 9.30 -13.52
CA GLU A 321 35.71 10.43 -13.05
C GLU A 321 35.19 11.76 -13.59
N ASP A 322 34.72 11.78 -14.84
CA ASP A 322 34.18 12.97 -15.47
C ASP A 322 32.86 13.39 -14.81
N VAL A 323 32.00 12.43 -14.45
CA VAL A 323 30.79 12.71 -13.66
C VAL A 323 31.15 13.29 -12.29
N ARG A 324 32.09 12.65 -11.57
CA ARG A 324 32.51 13.09 -10.24
C ARG A 324 33.14 14.50 -10.25
N SER A 325 33.81 14.85 -11.34
CA SER A 325 34.42 16.17 -11.54
C SER A 325 33.51 17.17 -12.27
N MET A 326 32.22 16.85 -12.44
CA MET A 326 31.21 17.68 -13.09
C MET A 326 31.59 18.12 -14.52
N LYS A 327 32.33 17.28 -15.25
CA LYS A 327 32.75 17.53 -16.63
C LYS A 327 31.71 17.08 -17.67
N ILE A 328 30.67 16.37 -17.23
CA ILE A 328 29.54 15.97 -18.08
C ILE A 328 28.37 16.87 -17.72
N SER A 329 27.89 17.66 -18.67
CA SER A 329 26.62 18.37 -18.50
C SER A 329 25.47 17.38 -18.72
N PRO A 330 24.48 17.30 -17.83
CA PRO A 330 23.27 16.51 -18.07
C PRO A 330 22.55 16.91 -19.36
N GLN A 331 22.61 18.19 -19.76
CA GLN A 331 21.99 18.66 -21.01
C GLN A 331 22.58 17.99 -22.25
N ASP A 332 23.87 17.62 -22.22
CA ASP A 332 24.53 16.94 -23.34
C ASP A 332 24.04 15.48 -23.53
N LEU A 333 23.22 14.98 -22.61
CA LEU A 333 22.65 13.62 -22.65
C LEU A 333 21.22 13.58 -23.20
N PHE A 334 20.62 14.74 -23.47
CA PHE A 334 19.28 14.86 -24.04
C PHE A 334 19.35 15.52 -25.41
N ASP A 335 18.60 15.01 -26.38
CA ASP A 335 18.45 15.67 -27.68
C ASP A 335 17.51 16.89 -27.52
N GLU A 336 17.64 17.91 -28.39
CA GLU A 336 16.79 19.13 -28.36
C GLU A 336 15.29 18.80 -28.31
N GLU A 337 14.87 17.71 -28.96
CA GLU A 337 13.47 17.22 -28.96
C GLU A 337 12.98 16.88 -27.53
N CYS A 338 13.82 16.23 -26.69
CA CYS A 338 13.52 15.95 -25.28
C CYS A 338 13.49 17.20 -24.38
N LEU A 339 14.13 18.29 -24.80
CA LEU A 339 14.20 19.55 -24.06
C LEU A 339 13.11 20.55 -24.49
N THR A 340 12.53 20.35 -25.68
CA THR A 340 11.46 21.18 -26.27
C THR A 340 10.06 20.61 -26.11
N GLU A 341 9.90 19.39 -25.60
CA GLU A 341 8.61 18.95 -25.05
C GLU A 341 8.29 19.82 -23.83
N VAL A 342 7.70 20.98 -24.11
CA VAL A 342 6.84 21.67 -23.16
C VAL A 342 5.74 20.64 -22.89
N GLU A 343 5.81 19.95 -21.74
CA GLU A 343 4.59 19.37 -21.18
C GLU A 343 3.57 20.50 -21.27
N ASP A 344 2.52 20.31 -22.08
CA ASP A 344 1.47 21.29 -22.26
C ASP A 344 0.70 21.33 -20.93
N VAL A 345 1.32 21.96 -19.91
CA VAL A 345 0.72 22.28 -18.62
C VAL A 345 -0.19 23.49 -18.83
N SER A 346 -1.01 23.43 -19.87
CA SER A 346 -2.24 24.20 -19.91
C SER A 346 -3.16 23.55 -18.88
N PHE A 347 -3.04 24.01 -17.63
CA PHE A 347 -4.16 23.91 -16.70
C PHE A 347 -5.33 24.63 -17.39
N PRO A 348 -6.44 23.95 -17.73
CA PRO A 348 -7.67 24.68 -17.82
C PRO A 348 -7.92 25.21 -16.41
N GLU A 349 -7.86 26.53 -16.23
CA GLU A 349 -8.72 27.12 -15.20
C GLU A 349 -10.12 26.54 -15.47
N PHE A 350 -10.65 25.78 -14.50
CA PHE A 350 -12.02 25.74 -14.00
C PHE A 350 -12.31 24.41 -13.31
#